data_AF-A0AAW0LTQ3-F1
#
_entry.id   AF-A0AAW0LTQ3-F1
#
_cell.length_a   1.000
_cell.length_b   1.000
_cell.length_c   1.000
_cell.angle_alpha   90.00
_cell.angle_beta   90.00
_cell.angle_gamma   90.00
#
_symmetry.space_group_name_H-M   'P 1'
#
loop_
_entity.id
_entity.type
_entity.pdbx_description
1 polymer ?
#
loop_
_entity_poly.entity_id
_entity_poly.type
_entity_poly.pdbx_seq_one_letter_code
_entity_poly.pdbx_strand_id
1 'polypeptide(L)'
;MFTRRRPTNDMFRDGLNLHNFVQMALPKRLVQIVDPLLLPREATEMGETTVTIIAKEKVDDNDDNANEIEVEEADNNEESKKIDANMQKFLLSIFNIGILCSMESPKERISMEEVLKELQLIKNTFVGLGNLKGRPSRYQVKGI
;
A
#
# COMPACT_ATOMS: atom_id res chain seq x y z
N MET A 1 13.50 -5.76 -1.08
CA MET A 1 12.06 -5.79 -0.72
C MET A 1 11.65 -4.40 -0.29
N PHE A 2 10.48 -3.90 -0.70
CA PHE A 2 10.06 -2.51 -0.47
C PHE A 2 9.46 -2.31 0.93
N THR A 3 10.29 -2.46 1.96
CA THR A 3 9.89 -2.35 3.37
C THR A 3 10.35 -1.05 4.04
N ARG A 4 11.06 -0.20 3.29
CA ARG A 4 11.83 0.96 3.79
C ARG A 4 12.87 0.63 4.87
N ARG A 5 13.09 -0.66 5.20
CA ARG A 5 14.12 -1.12 6.13
C ARG A 5 15.39 -1.45 5.36
N ARG A 6 16.53 -0.96 5.83
CA ARG A 6 17.84 -1.33 5.30
C ARG A 6 18.24 -2.70 5.86
N PRO A 7 18.86 -3.60 5.07
CA PRO A 7 19.37 -4.88 5.59
C PRO A 7 20.35 -4.73 6.77
N THR A 8 20.99 -3.57 6.89
CA THR A 8 21.92 -3.22 7.97
C THR A 8 21.26 -2.51 9.15
N ASN A 9 19.92 -2.46 9.22
CA ASN A 9 19.23 -1.85 10.35
C ASN A 9 19.51 -2.66 11.63
N ASP A 10 19.64 -1.98 12.78
CA ASP A 10 19.97 -2.62 14.06
C ASP A 10 18.96 -3.66 14.52
N MET A 11 17.72 -3.64 14.02
CA MET A 11 16.74 -4.69 14.29
C MET A 11 17.10 -6.04 13.65
N PHE A 12 18.01 -6.08 12.67
CA PHE A 12 18.43 -7.29 11.98
C PHE A 12 19.72 -7.83 12.58
N ARG A 13 19.58 -8.46 13.75
CA ARG A 13 20.67 -9.10 14.53
C ARG A 13 20.25 -10.52 14.91
N ASP A 14 21.19 -11.31 15.43
CA ASP A 14 20.91 -12.64 15.99
C ASP A 14 20.22 -13.61 15.01
N GLY A 15 20.62 -13.55 13.73
CA GLY A 15 20.05 -14.39 12.66
C GLY A 15 18.73 -13.86 12.08
N LEU A 16 18.16 -12.79 12.63
CA LEU A 16 17.06 -12.08 12.00
C LEU A 16 17.60 -11.19 10.88
N ASN A 17 17.09 -11.39 9.67
CA ASN A 17 17.43 -10.62 8.49
C ASN A 17 16.14 -10.16 7.78
N LEU A 18 16.31 -9.36 6.72
CA LEU A 18 15.17 -8.82 5.97
C LEU A 18 14.27 -9.92 5.37
N HIS A 19 14.84 -11.05 4.93
CA HIS A 19 14.09 -12.18 4.38
C HIS A 19 13.18 -12.80 5.46
N ASN A 20 13.76 -13.21 6.60
CA ASN A 20 13.02 -13.84 7.70
C ASN A 20 11.98 -12.86 8.29
N PHE A 21 12.32 -11.58 8.41
CA PHE A 21 11.40 -10.55 8.88
C PHE A 21 10.14 -10.44 8.00
N VAL A 22 10.32 -10.43 6.68
CA VAL A 22 9.21 -10.40 5.73
C VAL A 22 8.43 -11.72 5.74
N GLN A 23 9.13 -12.86 5.73
CA GLN A 23 8.51 -14.18 5.74
C GLN A 23 7.63 -14.40 6.99
N MET A 24 8.08 -13.96 8.17
CA MET A 24 7.32 -14.05 9.42
C MET A 24 6.08 -13.15 9.47
N ALA A 25 6.07 -12.08 8.68
CA ALA A 25 4.96 -11.14 8.66
C ALA A 25 3.84 -11.56 7.69
N LEU A 26 4.10 -12.41 6.69
CA LEU A 26 3.11 -12.75 5.69
C LEU A 26 2.20 -13.92 6.10
N PRO A 27 0.93 -13.93 5.65
CA PRO A 27 0.22 -12.83 4.99
C PRO A 27 -0.38 -11.81 5.99
N LYS A 28 -0.43 -12.15 7.28
CA LYS A 28 -1.29 -11.47 8.28
C LYS A 28 -0.87 -10.04 8.62
N ARG A 29 0.43 -9.73 8.55
CA ARG A 29 1.04 -8.47 9.00
C ARG A 29 1.63 -7.66 7.84
N LEU A 30 1.11 -7.86 6.63
CA LEU A 30 1.58 -7.21 5.41
C LEU A 30 1.66 -5.67 5.51
N VAL A 31 0.64 -5.04 6.11
CA VAL A 31 0.55 -3.58 6.31
C VAL A 31 1.71 -3.04 7.16
N GLN A 32 2.24 -3.85 8.08
CA GLN A 32 3.28 -3.43 9.04
C GLN A 32 4.68 -3.46 8.43
N ILE A 33 4.86 -4.16 7.31
CA ILE A 33 6.17 -4.37 6.69
C ILE A 33 6.32 -3.63 5.36
N VAL A 34 5.22 -3.23 4.71
CA VAL A 34 5.27 -2.50 3.44
C VAL A 34 5.70 -1.05 3.69
N ASP A 35 6.51 -0.49 2.79
CA ASP A 35 6.82 0.93 2.81
C ASP A 35 5.52 1.75 2.67
N PRO A 36 5.16 2.60 3.66
CA PRO A 36 3.94 3.40 3.61
C PRO A 36 3.88 4.39 2.45
N LEU A 37 4.99 4.66 1.75
CA LEU A 37 5.03 5.45 0.52
C LEU A 37 4.58 4.68 -0.72
N LEU A 38 4.52 3.34 -0.66
CA LEU A 38 3.92 2.54 -1.73
C LEU A 38 2.40 2.45 -1.64
N LEU A 39 1.83 2.87 -0.51
CA LEU A 39 0.40 2.91 -0.33
C LEU A 39 -0.15 4.22 -0.91
N PRO A 40 -1.29 4.18 -1.61
CA PRO A 40 -1.98 5.39 -2.02
C PRO A 40 -2.15 6.30 -0.81
N ARG A 41 -1.66 7.54 -0.91
CA ARG A 41 -2.05 8.58 0.02
C ARG A 41 -3.44 9.00 -0.39
N GLU A 42 -4.40 9.01 0.53
CA GLU A 42 -5.63 9.75 0.28
C GLU A 42 -5.19 11.21 0.12
N ALA A 43 -5.17 11.70 -1.11
CA ALA A 43 -5.05 13.12 -1.33
C ALA A 43 -6.37 13.69 -0.84
N THR A 44 -6.36 14.35 0.31
CA THR A 44 -7.37 15.36 0.60
C THR A 44 -7.21 16.41 -0.48
N GLU A 45 -7.96 16.26 -1.57
CA GLU A 45 -8.11 17.29 -2.58
C GLU A 45 -8.75 18.49 -1.89
N MET A 46 -7.94 19.48 -1.52
CA MET A 46 -8.44 20.84 -1.46
C MET A 46 -8.84 21.23 -2.90
N GLY A 47 -10.12 21.08 -3.19
CA GLY A 47 -10.79 21.71 -4.32
C GLY A 47 -10.91 20.87 -5.59
N GLU A 48 -11.85 19.92 -5.60
CA GLU A 48 -13.03 20.02 -6.47
C GLU A 48 -14.15 19.08 -6.00
N THR A 49 -15.36 19.60 -6.12
CA THR A 49 -16.53 19.34 -5.27
C THR A 49 -17.28 18.06 -5.62
N THR A 50 -17.49 17.15 -4.68
CA THR A 50 -18.71 16.30 -4.70
C THR A 50 -19.37 16.26 -3.33
N VAL A 51 -20.54 16.89 -3.29
CA VAL A 51 -21.50 16.98 -2.19
C VAL A 51 -22.02 15.59 -1.83
N THR A 52 -21.71 15.11 -0.62
CA THR A 52 -22.66 14.31 0.18
C THR A 52 -22.47 14.65 1.65
N ILE A 53 -23.11 15.74 2.08
CA ILE A 53 -23.39 15.99 3.49
C ILE A 53 -24.91 16.01 3.61
N ILE A 54 -25.49 14.88 4.04
CA ILE A 54 -26.77 14.94 4.74
C ILE A 54 -26.45 15.55 6.10
N ALA A 55 -26.95 16.76 6.27
CA ALA A 55 -26.80 17.58 7.46
C ALA A 55 -27.22 16.80 8.71
N LYS A 56 -26.34 16.79 9.71
CA LYS A 56 -26.78 16.86 11.09
C LYS A 56 -26.28 18.19 11.64
N GLU A 57 -27.00 19.24 11.26
CA GLU A 57 -26.95 20.52 11.95
C GLU A 57 -27.96 20.43 13.10
N LYS A 58 -27.46 20.56 14.32
CA LYS A 58 -28.02 21.50 15.29
C LYS A 58 -26.88 22.07 16.11
N VAL A 59 -26.60 23.34 15.82
CA VAL A 59 -26.12 24.33 16.78
C VAL A 59 -27.18 24.45 17.87
N ASP A 60 -26.77 24.45 19.14
CA ASP A 60 -27.41 25.29 20.15
C ASP A 60 -26.37 25.65 21.24
N ASP A 61 -26.49 26.88 21.71
CA ASP A 61 -25.53 27.65 22.49
C ASP A 61 -25.51 27.33 24.00
N ASN A 62 -24.44 27.78 24.66
CA ASN A 62 -24.31 28.21 26.07
C ASN A 62 -23.86 27.25 27.21
N ASP A 63 -22.82 27.75 27.89
CA ASP A 63 -22.62 27.96 29.33
C ASP A 63 -21.82 26.97 30.22
N ASP A 64 -20.75 27.55 30.80
CA ASP A 64 -20.09 27.33 32.10
C ASP A 64 -19.89 25.91 32.66
N ASN A 65 -18.63 25.48 32.77
CA ASN A 65 -17.98 25.22 34.09
C ASN A 65 -16.48 24.92 33.93
N ALA A 66 -15.66 25.56 34.75
CA ALA A 66 -14.21 25.45 34.81
C ALA A 66 -13.74 24.04 35.22
N ASN A 67 -12.66 23.57 34.59
CA ASN A 67 -11.52 22.95 35.28
C ASN A 67 -10.33 22.80 34.31
N GLU A 68 -9.27 23.55 34.61
CA GLU A 68 -7.92 23.38 34.06
C GLU A 68 -7.35 22.04 34.50
N ILE A 69 -6.89 21.19 33.57
CA ILE A 69 -5.60 20.46 33.69
C ILE A 69 -5.03 20.27 32.27
N GLU A 70 -3.96 21.00 31.98
CA GLU A 70 -3.10 20.79 30.82
C GLU A 70 -2.28 19.49 30.99
N VAL A 71 -2.40 18.53 30.07
CA VAL A 71 -1.34 17.55 29.83
C VAL A 71 -1.28 17.20 28.33
N GLU A 72 -0.29 17.82 27.69
CA GLU A 72 0.52 17.40 26.54
C GLU A 72 -0.12 16.58 25.40
N GLU A 73 -0.14 17.23 24.23
CA GLU A 73 -0.65 16.71 22.97
C GLU A 73 0.27 15.64 22.35
N ALA A 74 -0.35 14.53 21.95
CA ALA A 74 0.07 13.78 20.77
C ALA A 74 -1.22 13.37 20.05
N ASP A 75 -1.62 14.21 19.11
CA ASP A 75 -2.75 13.99 18.21
C ASP A 75 -2.44 12.78 17.32
N ASN A 76 -2.82 11.60 17.80
CA ASN A 76 -2.65 10.33 17.10
C ASN A 76 -3.75 10.21 16.04
N ASN A 77 -3.66 11.04 15.00
CA ASN A 77 -4.30 10.70 13.75
C ASN A 77 -3.52 9.51 13.14
N GLU A 78 -3.75 8.30 13.65
CA GLU A 78 -3.50 7.09 12.87
C GLU A 78 -4.48 7.11 11.70
N GLU A 79 -4.12 7.89 10.68
CA GLU A 79 -4.71 7.84 9.35
C GLU A 79 -4.48 6.41 8.87
N SER A 80 -5.47 5.54 9.12
CA SER A 80 -5.39 4.12 8.84
C SER A 80 -5.40 3.96 7.32
N LYS A 81 -4.22 4.00 6.70
CA LYS A 81 -4.01 3.77 5.27
C LYS A 81 -4.53 2.39 4.92
N LYS A 82 -5.78 2.34 4.47
CA LYS A 82 -6.48 1.08 4.24
C LYS A 82 -5.95 0.46 2.96
N ILE A 83 -5.23 -0.66 3.07
CA ILE A 83 -4.81 -1.44 1.90
C ILE A 83 -6.04 -2.20 1.39
N ASP A 84 -6.48 -1.90 0.16
CA ASP A 84 -7.57 -2.64 -0.47
C ASP A 84 -7.17 -4.10 -0.76
N ALA A 85 -8.15 -4.99 -0.93
CA ALA A 85 -7.90 -6.42 -1.07
C ALA A 85 -7.06 -6.78 -2.32
N ASN A 86 -7.15 -6.00 -3.40
CA ASN A 86 -6.36 -6.22 -4.61
C ASN A 86 -4.91 -5.79 -4.37
N MET A 87 -4.69 -4.63 -3.74
CA MET A 87 -3.35 -4.19 -3.35
C MET A 87 -2.70 -5.16 -2.35
N GLN A 88 -3.46 -5.70 -1.40
CA GLN A 88 -2.96 -6.75 -0.50
C GLN A 88 -2.48 -7.99 -1.28
N LYS A 89 -3.26 -8.44 -2.27
CA LYS A 89 -2.86 -9.56 -3.14
C LYS A 89 -1.61 -9.22 -3.96
N PHE A 90 -1.52 -8.03 -4.54
CA PHE A 90 -0.35 -7.56 -5.29
C PHE A 90 0.91 -7.61 -4.44
N LEU A 91 0.87 -6.96 -3.28
CA LEU A 91 2.01 -6.88 -2.37
C LEU A 91 2.41 -8.27 -1.88
N LEU A 92 1.45 -9.12 -1.52
CA LEU A 92 1.71 -10.50 -1.12
C LEU A 92 2.46 -11.27 -2.22
N SER A 93 2.02 -11.19 -3.47
CA SER A 93 2.69 -11.84 -4.60
C SER A 93 4.12 -11.31 -4.81
N ILE A 94 4.33 -9.99 -4.76
CA ILE A 94 5.65 -9.38 -4.90
C ILE A 94 6.61 -9.79 -3.77
N PHE A 95 6.12 -9.83 -2.52
CA PHE A 95 6.95 -10.27 -1.41
C PHE A 95 7.28 -11.75 -1.50
N ASN A 96 6.35 -12.61 -1.92
CA ASN A 96 6.61 -14.04 -2.13
C ASN A 96 7.70 -14.27 -3.17
N ILE A 97 7.65 -13.57 -4.32
CA ILE A 97 8.75 -13.58 -5.30
C ILE A 97 10.05 -13.14 -4.63
N GLY A 98 10.03 -12.04 -3.87
CA GLY A 98 11.20 -11.54 -3.16
C GLY A 98 11.80 -12.56 -2.19
N ILE A 99 10.97 -13.29 -1.44
CA ILE A 99 11.39 -14.34 -0.51
C ILE A 99 12.08 -15.45 -1.29
N LEU A 100 11.43 -15.97 -2.33
CA LEU A 100 12.00 -17.02 -3.17
C LEU A 100 13.31 -16.59 -3.83
N CYS A 101 13.44 -15.33 -4.26
CA CYS A 101 14.69 -14.80 -4.83
C CYS A 101 15.82 -14.66 -3.81
N SER A 102 15.50 -14.58 -2.51
CA SER A 102 16.45 -14.32 -1.43
C SER A 102 16.70 -15.52 -0.52
N MET A 103 16.29 -16.72 -0.93
CA MET A 103 16.70 -17.98 -0.27
C MET A 103 18.22 -18.06 -0.17
N GLU A 104 18.75 -18.60 0.93
CA GLU A 104 20.20 -18.64 1.17
C GLU A 104 20.93 -19.46 0.11
N SER A 105 20.42 -20.65 -0.18
CA SER A 105 20.96 -21.55 -1.19
C SER A 105 20.53 -21.14 -2.61
N PRO A 106 21.46 -20.98 -3.57
CA PRO A 106 21.11 -20.72 -4.97
C PRO A 106 20.19 -21.77 -5.60
N LYS A 107 20.23 -23.01 -5.11
CA LYS A 107 19.39 -24.12 -5.61
C LYS A 107 17.93 -24.01 -5.16
N GLU A 108 17.69 -23.29 -4.07
CA GLU A 108 16.35 -23.05 -3.53
C GLU A 108 15.74 -21.76 -4.08
N ARG A 109 16.56 -20.90 -4.68
CA ARG A 109 16.08 -19.68 -5.32
C ARG A 109 15.29 -20.03 -6.57
N ILE A 110 14.15 -19.36 -6.72
CA ILE A 110 13.38 -19.35 -7.96
C ILE A 110 14.28 -18.93 -9.14
N SER A 111 14.11 -19.57 -10.29
CA SER A 111 14.89 -19.24 -11.50
C SER A 111 14.44 -17.88 -12.05
N MET A 112 15.34 -17.15 -12.71
CA MET A 112 14.99 -15.86 -13.31
C MET A 112 13.90 -15.98 -14.40
N GLU A 113 13.82 -17.11 -15.09
CA GLU A 113 12.73 -17.39 -16.03
C GLU A 113 11.38 -17.44 -15.31
N GLU A 114 11.32 -18.12 -14.16
CA GLU A 114 10.10 -18.23 -13.38
C GLU A 114 9.74 -16.90 -12.69
N VAL A 115 10.74 -16.15 -12.21
CA VAL A 115 10.53 -14.76 -11.73
C VAL A 115 9.88 -13.91 -12.80
N LEU A 116 10.33 -14.01 -14.06
CA LEU A 116 9.74 -13.25 -15.16
C LEU A 116 8.28 -13.65 -15.41
N LYS A 117 7.97 -14.94 -15.43
CA LYS A 117 6.60 -15.45 -15.59
C LYS A 117 5.68 -14.94 -14.48
N GLU A 118 6.13 -15.05 -13.23
CA GLU A 118 5.37 -14.58 -12.07
C GLU A 118 5.15 -13.06 -12.10
N LEU A 119 6.19 -12.28 -12.42
CA LEU A 119 6.05 -10.83 -12.57
C LEU A 119 5.12 -10.44 -13.73
N GLN A 120 5.15 -11.18 -14.84
CA GLN A 120 4.23 -10.97 -15.96
C GLN A 120 2.79 -11.31 -15.58
N LEU A 121 2.57 -12.39 -14.83
CA LEU A 121 1.26 -12.76 -14.30
C LEU A 121 0.70 -11.66 -13.39
N ILE A 122 1.52 -11.16 -12.46
CA ILE A 122 1.16 -10.01 -11.62
C ILE A 122 0.84 -8.80 -12.50
N LYS A 123 1.71 -8.43 -13.45
CA LYS A 123 1.44 -7.30 -14.34
C LYS A 123 0.09 -7.45 -15.07
N ASN A 124 -0.20 -8.62 -15.62
CA ASN A 124 -1.41 -8.83 -16.42
C ASN A 124 -2.69 -8.82 -15.57
N THR A 125 -2.63 -9.35 -14.34
CA THR A 125 -3.75 -9.34 -13.40
C THR A 125 -4.10 -7.91 -12.93
N PHE A 126 -3.11 -7.04 -12.74
CA PHE A 126 -3.33 -5.67 -12.24
C PHE A 126 -3.47 -4.61 -13.34
N VAL A 127 -2.78 -4.75 -14.48
CA VAL A 127 -2.92 -3.85 -15.64
C VAL A 127 -4.16 -4.20 -16.48
N GLY A 128 -4.57 -5.48 -16.53
CA GLY A 128 -5.79 -5.93 -17.19
C GLY A 128 -7.08 -5.34 -16.60
N LEU A 129 -7.05 -4.96 -15.32
CA LEU A 129 -8.17 -4.27 -14.65
C LEU A 129 -8.37 -2.83 -15.14
N GLY A 130 -7.34 -2.21 -15.76
CA GLY A 130 -7.37 -0.84 -16.28
C GLY A 130 -7.88 -0.71 -17.73
N ASN A 131 -8.02 -1.80 -18.47
CA ASN A 131 -8.32 -1.77 -19.92
C ASN A 131 -9.82 -1.84 -20.28
N LEU A 132 -10.75 -1.68 -19.33
CA LEU A 132 -12.17 -1.48 -19.65
C LEU A 132 -12.55 -0.01 -19.94
N LYS A 133 -11.59 0.93 -19.93
CA LYS A 133 -11.78 2.28 -20.47
C LYS A 133 -11.01 2.46 -21.79
N GLY A 134 -11.37 1.65 -22.78
CA GLY A 134 -11.05 1.97 -24.17
C GLY A 134 -11.72 3.28 -24.57
N ARG A 135 -10.95 4.34 -24.80
CA ARG A 135 -11.41 5.45 -25.65
C ARG A 135 -11.22 5.01 -27.10
N PRO A 136 -12.26 5.00 -27.94
CA PRO A 136 -12.08 4.66 -29.35
C PRO A 136 -11.16 5.69 -30.01
N SER A 137 -10.11 5.18 -30.66
CA SER A 137 -9.19 5.96 -31.49
C SER A 137 -9.99 6.62 -32.62
N ARG A 138 -10.20 7.93 -32.52
CA ARG A 138 -10.75 8.74 -33.61
C ARG A 138 -9.62 9.23 -34.49
N TYR A 139 -9.21 8.40 -35.44
CA TYR A 139 -8.60 8.90 -36.67
C TYR A 139 -9.22 8.15 -37.85
N GLN A 140 -10.31 8.72 -38.38
CA GLN A 140 -10.71 8.46 -39.75
C GLN A 140 -9.93 9.44 -40.63
N VAL A 141 -9.06 8.90 -41.48
CA VAL A 141 -8.41 9.65 -42.56
C VAL A 141 -9.50 9.99 -43.57
N LYS A 142 -9.83 11.28 -43.71
CA LYS A 142 -10.66 11.76 -44.81
C LYS A 142 -9.71 12.05 -45.98
N GLY A 143 -9.66 11.13 -46.94
CA GLY A 143 -9.03 11.38 -48.22
C GLY A 143 -9.79 12.46 -48.99
N ILE A 144 -9.04 13.36 -49.62
CA ILE A 144 -9.41 14.08 -50.83
C ILE A 144 -8.17 14.05 -51.72
#